data_AF-A0A1M2VTQ2-F1
#
_entry.id   AF-A0A1M2VTQ2-F1
#
_cell.length_a   1.000
_cell.length_b   1.000
_cell.length_c   1.000
_cell.angle_alpha   90.00
_cell.angle_beta   90.00
_cell.angle_gamma   90.00
#
_symmetry.space_group_name_H-M   'P 1'
#
loop_
_entity.id
_entity.type
_entity.pdbx_description
1 polymer ?
#
loop_
_entity_poly.entity_id
_entity_poly.type
_entity_poly.pdbx_seq_one_letter_code
_entity_poly.pdbx_strand_id
1 'polypeptide(L)'
;MPPSTVSDPAYYTAAMSYHEWKREATIPQILFGLHCPYGKPSSPIARFFWRRRIWIEATFALSMMEPWERFIVMYVMYAILLALAFAGFFYLPHHLSFLHARAAYYLYGSDAAGAADSLTRLKDAASWGINASIENVSSFGSKVLSRATGSPEL
;
A
#
# COMPACT_ATOMS: atom_id res chain seq x y z
N MET A 1 -22.22 33.33 27.79
CA MET A 1 -23.54 33.12 27.17
C MET A 1 -23.62 31.66 26.77
N PRO A 2 -24.56 30.86 27.30
CA PRO A 2 -24.69 29.45 26.90
C PRO A 2 -25.10 29.37 25.42
N PRO A 3 -24.65 28.34 24.67
CA PRO A 3 -25.06 28.15 23.28
C PRO A 3 -26.57 27.94 23.20
N SER A 4 -27.24 28.62 22.27
CA SER A 4 -28.67 28.46 22.01
C SER A 4 -28.96 27.03 21.54
N THR A 5 -29.67 26.25 22.34
CA THR A 5 -30.12 24.90 21.96
C THR A 5 -31.26 25.03 20.96
N VAL A 6 -31.02 24.68 19.70
CA VAL A 6 -32.07 24.63 18.69
C VAL A 6 -32.95 23.40 18.97
N SER A 7 -34.26 23.62 19.08
CA SER A 7 -35.24 22.61 19.50
C SER A 7 -35.61 21.61 18.40
N ASP A 8 -35.35 21.95 17.14
CA ASP A 8 -35.67 21.08 16.01
C ASP A 8 -34.62 19.96 15.87
N PRO A 9 -34.99 18.68 16.02
CA PRO A 9 -34.05 17.57 15.83
C PRO A 9 -33.48 17.51 14.41
N ALA A 10 -34.20 18.02 13.40
CA ALA A 10 -33.71 18.09 12.03
C ALA A 10 -32.62 19.15 11.84
N TYR A 11 -32.48 20.10 12.78
CA TYR A 11 -31.45 21.14 12.72
C TYR A 11 -30.04 20.55 12.65
N TYR A 12 -29.75 19.47 13.37
CA TYR A 12 -28.41 18.85 13.37
C TYR A 12 -28.09 18.06 12.09
N THR A 13 -29.11 17.78 11.27
CA THR A 13 -29.00 17.02 10.02
C THR A 13 -29.13 17.90 8.78
N ALA A 14 -29.55 19.16 8.92
CA ALA A 14 -29.67 20.08 7.81
C ALA A 14 -28.31 20.37 7.17
N ALA A 15 -28.26 20.34 5.84
CA ALA A 15 -27.06 20.51 5.01
C ALA A 15 -26.32 21.85 5.20
N MET A 16 -26.89 22.79 5.95
CA MET A 16 -26.31 24.11 6.25
C MET A 16 -26.35 24.44 7.75
N SER A 17 -26.52 23.43 8.61
CA SER A 17 -26.50 23.66 10.05
C SER A 17 -25.10 24.03 10.55
N TYR A 18 -25.02 24.76 11.67
CA TYR A 18 -23.75 25.08 12.31
C TYR A 18 -22.94 23.82 12.71
N HIS A 19 -23.59 22.67 12.83
CA HIS A 19 -22.89 21.42 13.14
C HIS A 19 -22.32 20.74 11.88
N GLU A 20 -22.88 21.01 10.70
CA GLU A 20 -22.41 20.44 9.42
C GLU A 20 -21.03 20.94 9.03
N TRP A 21 -20.78 22.26 9.08
CA TRP A 21 -19.51 22.83 8.62
C TRP A 21 -18.30 22.42 9.46
N LYS A 22 -18.52 21.90 10.68
CA LYS A 22 -17.48 21.37 11.56
C LYS A 22 -17.31 19.85 11.48
N ARG A 23 -18.11 19.13 10.67
CA ARG A 23 -17.93 17.68 10.55
C ARG A 23 -16.57 17.38 9.93
N GLU A 24 -15.81 16.52 10.59
CA GLU A 24 -14.63 15.93 9.99
C GLU A 24 -15.07 14.92 8.94
N ALA A 25 -14.55 15.06 7.71
CA ALA A 25 -14.89 14.16 6.63
C ALA A 25 -14.41 12.73 6.95
N THR A 26 -15.34 11.78 6.99
CA THR A 26 -15.01 10.38 7.17
C THR A 26 -14.28 9.85 5.92
N ILE A 27 -13.34 8.92 6.07
CA ILE A 27 -12.59 8.28 4.97
C ILE A 27 -13.49 7.82 3.80
N PRO A 28 -14.59 7.07 4.01
CA PRO A 28 -15.48 6.66 2.92
C PRO A 28 -16.13 7.84 2.21
N GLN A 29 -16.41 8.93 2.94
CA GLN A 29 -16.98 10.14 2.35
C GLN A 29 -15.96 10.87 1.46
N ILE A 30 -14.68 10.84 1.83
CA ILE A 30 -13.60 11.42 1.01
C ILE A 30 -13.39 10.61 -0.26
N LEU A 31 -13.51 9.28 -0.20
CA LEU A 31 -13.24 8.42 -1.34
C LEU A 31 -14.45 8.30 -2.29
N PHE A 32 -15.66 8.13 -1.73
CA PHE A 32 -16.87 7.80 -2.49
C PHE A 32 -17.99 8.85 -2.39
N GLY A 33 -17.84 9.87 -1.55
CA GLY A 33 -18.86 10.92 -1.43
C GLY A 33 -19.04 11.67 -2.74
N LEU A 34 -20.29 11.95 -3.13
CA LEU A 34 -20.62 12.77 -4.30
C LEU A 34 -20.12 14.21 -4.11
N HIS A 35 -20.30 14.75 -2.91
CA HIS A 35 -19.86 16.09 -2.55
C HIS A 35 -18.48 16.03 -1.90
N CYS A 36 -17.55 16.84 -2.40
CA CYS A 36 -16.22 16.97 -1.82
C CYS A 36 -16.33 17.80 -0.52
N PRO A 37 -15.98 17.24 0.65
CA PRO A 37 -16.01 18.00 1.89
C PRO A 37 -14.86 19.03 1.90
N TYR A 38 -15.19 20.30 2.17
CA TYR A 38 -14.22 21.39 2.25
C TYR A 38 -13.31 21.32 3.49
N GLY A 39 -13.72 20.59 4.53
CA GLY A 39 -12.95 20.44 5.76
C GLY A 39 -11.73 19.53 5.58
N LYS A 40 -10.56 19.98 6.04
CA LYS A 40 -9.35 19.15 6.11
C LYS A 40 -9.58 18.01 7.12
N PRO A 41 -9.45 16.73 6.74
CA PRO A 41 -9.59 15.64 7.68
C PRO A 41 -8.41 15.60 8.69
N SER A 42 -8.72 15.18 9.91
CA SER A 42 -7.76 15.06 11.01
C SER A 42 -6.73 13.97 10.75
N SER A 43 -7.15 12.81 10.20
CA SER A 43 -6.27 11.66 9.99
C SER A 43 -5.28 11.83 8.81
N PRO A 44 -4.03 11.33 8.93
CA PRO A 44 -3.00 11.51 7.89
C PRO A 44 -3.35 10.83 6.56
N ILE A 45 -3.91 9.61 6.63
CA ILE A 45 -4.27 8.84 5.42
C ILE A 45 -5.42 9.53 4.67
N ALA A 46 -6.44 9.99 5.41
CA ALA A 46 -7.55 10.72 4.84
C ALA A 46 -7.10 12.03 4.20
N ARG A 47 -6.15 12.72 4.83
CA ARG A 47 -5.57 13.97 4.32
C ARG A 47 -4.83 13.77 3.00
N PHE A 48 -4.13 12.65 2.86
CA PHE A 48 -3.45 12.30 1.60
C PHE A 48 -4.46 12.10 0.46
N PHE A 49 -5.48 11.27 0.66
CA PHE A 49 -6.52 11.02 -0.34
C PHE A 49 -7.33 12.29 -0.66
N TRP A 50 -7.68 13.07 0.36
CA TRP A 50 -8.36 14.35 0.21
C TRP A 50 -7.55 15.32 -0.66
N ARG A 51 -6.23 15.44 -0.42
CA ARG A 51 -5.35 16.30 -1.23
C ARG A 51 -5.28 15.84 -2.68
N ARG A 52 -5.16 14.53 -2.91
CA ARG A 52 -5.11 13.97 -4.27
C ARG A 52 -6.42 14.22 -5.01
N ARG A 53 -7.55 14.04 -4.34
CA ARG A 53 -8.89 14.30 -4.90
C ARG A 53 -9.08 15.78 -5.26
N ILE A 54 -8.76 16.70 -4.35
CA ILE A 54 -8.86 18.15 -4.62
C ILE A 54 -7.96 18.57 -5.78
N TRP A 55 -6.75 18.03 -5.85
CA TRP A 55 -5.83 18.36 -6.94
C TRP A 55 -6.40 17.94 -8.30
N ILE A 56 -6.98 16.74 -8.39
CA ILE A 56 -7.65 16.25 -9.60
C ILE A 56 -8.87 17.11 -9.94
N GLU A 57 -9.71 17.42 -8.95
CA GLU A 57 -10.89 18.29 -9.13
C GLU A 57 -10.50 19.67 -9.67
N ALA A 58 -9.40 20.25 -9.17
CA ALA A 58 -8.89 21.54 -9.59
C ALA A 58 -8.24 21.52 -10.99
N THR A 59 -7.43 20.50 -11.32
CA THR A 59 -6.72 20.45 -12.60
C THR A 59 -7.66 20.21 -13.79
N PHE A 60 -8.72 19.43 -13.58
CA PHE A 60 -9.67 19.08 -14.64
C PHE A 60 -10.95 19.92 -14.59
N ALA A 61 -11.02 20.94 -13.72
CA ALA A 61 -12.20 21.77 -13.49
C ALA A 61 -13.49 20.95 -13.30
N LEU A 62 -13.39 19.80 -12.63
CA LEU A 62 -14.49 18.83 -12.45
C LEU A 62 -15.65 19.40 -11.61
N SER A 63 -15.47 20.57 -11.00
CA SER A 63 -16.52 21.31 -10.29
C SER A 63 -17.55 21.95 -11.23
N MET A 64 -17.20 22.19 -12.50
CA MET A 64 -18.09 22.83 -13.49
C MET A 64 -18.76 21.83 -14.43
N MET A 65 -18.37 20.57 -14.36
CA MET A 65 -18.83 19.51 -15.26
C MET A 65 -20.08 18.84 -14.68
N GLU A 66 -20.95 18.33 -15.55
CA GLU A 66 -22.14 17.61 -15.08
C GLU A 66 -21.74 16.37 -14.26
N PRO A 67 -22.53 15.98 -13.24
CA PRO A 67 -22.17 14.90 -12.35
C PRO A 67 -21.87 13.58 -13.08
N TRP A 68 -22.57 13.29 -14.17
CA TRP A 68 -22.41 12.06 -14.95
C TRP A 68 -21.11 12.04 -15.76
N GLU A 69 -20.75 13.14 -16.42
CA GLU A 69 -19.52 13.27 -17.21
C GLU A 69 -18.28 13.12 -16.33
N ARG A 70 -18.33 13.74 -15.14
CA ARG A 70 -17.30 13.62 -14.12
C ARG A 70 -17.02 12.16 -13.75
N PHE A 71 -18.04 11.29 -13.67
CA PHE A 71 -17.83 9.88 -13.38
C PHE A 71 -17.04 9.17 -14.48
N ILE A 72 -17.33 9.48 -15.75
CA ILE A 72 -16.64 8.88 -16.90
C ILE A 72 -15.17 9.31 -16.92
N VAL A 73 -14.89 10.62 -16.77
CA VAL A 73 -13.51 11.13 -16.74
C VAL A 73 -12.70 10.50 -15.62
N MET A 74 -13.30 10.41 -14.43
CA MET A 74 -12.66 9.79 -13.27
C MET A 74 -12.38 8.30 -13.52
N TYR A 75 -13.31 7.57 -14.12
CA TYR A 75 -13.13 6.16 -14.47
C TYR A 75 -12.00 5.96 -15.49
N VAL A 76 -11.97 6.76 -16.57
CA VAL A 76 -10.92 6.69 -17.59
C VAL A 76 -9.54 6.99 -16.99
N MET A 77 -9.45 8.02 -16.15
CA MET A 77 -8.20 8.35 -15.45
C MET A 77 -7.73 7.19 -14.56
N TYR A 78 -8.62 6.57 -13.79
CA TYR A 78 -8.27 5.39 -12.98
C TYR A 78 -7.88 4.21 -13.84
N ALA A 79 -8.56 3.98 -14.96
CA ALA A 79 -8.21 2.91 -15.90
C ALA A 79 -6.82 3.11 -16.50
N ILE A 80 -6.45 4.34 -16.88
CA ILE A 80 -5.10 4.67 -17.37
C ILE A 80 -4.05 4.48 -16.27
N LEU A 81 -4.31 4.98 -15.06
CA LEU A 81 -3.38 4.81 -13.94
C LEU A 81 -3.18 3.34 -13.57
N LEU A 82 -4.26 2.55 -13.61
CA LEU A 82 -4.21 1.12 -13.37
C LEU A 82 -3.45 0.43 -14.50
N ALA A 83 -3.74 0.73 -15.76
CA ALA A 83 -2.96 0.21 -16.90
C ALA A 83 -1.48 0.58 -16.79
N LEU A 84 -1.14 1.80 -16.35
CA LEU A 84 0.24 2.22 -16.09
C LEU A 84 0.86 1.43 -14.93
N ALA A 85 0.10 1.18 -13.86
CA ALA A 85 0.57 0.42 -12.71
C ALA A 85 0.81 -1.05 -13.09
N PHE A 86 -0.09 -1.65 -13.86
CA PHE A 86 0.07 -3.00 -14.41
C PHE A 86 1.26 -3.05 -15.37
N ALA A 87 1.36 -2.10 -16.31
CA ALA A 87 2.52 -2.00 -17.19
C ALA A 87 3.80 -1.86 -16.35
N GLY A 88 3.86 -0.96 -15.39
CA GLY A 88 5.00 -0.83 -14.48
C GLY A 88 5.32 -2.13 -13.74
N PHE A 89 4.33 -2.80 -13.16
CA PHE A 89 4.58 -3.99 -12.35
C PHE A 89 5.07 -5.19 -13.17
N PHE A 90 4.57 -5.36 -14.40
CA PHE A 90 4.93 -6.49 -15.26
C PHE A 90 6.10 -6.20 -16.20
N TYR A 91 6.18 -4.99 -16.75
CA TYR A 91 7.21 -4.59 -17.72
C TYR A 91 8.49 -4.13 -17.04
N LEU A 92 8.39 -3.32 -15.99
CA LEU A 92 9.56 -2.72 -15.35
C LEU A 92 10.57 -3.75 -14.81
N PRO A 93 10.19 -4.86 -14.11
CA PRO A 93 11.19 -5.82 -13.63
C PRO A 93 11.95 -6.50 -14.77
N HIS A 94 11.28 -6.82 -15.88
CA HIS A 94 11.92 -7.42 -17.06
C HIS A 94 12.94 -6.46 -17.70
N HIS A 95 12.60 -5.18 -17.81
CA HIS A 95 13.51 -4.16 -18.34
C HIS A 95 14.64 -3.82 -17.38
N LEU A 96 14.39 -3.87 -16.07
CA LEU A 96 15.40 -3.56 -15.06
C LEU A 96 16.50 -4.63 -15.02
N SER A 97 16.18 -5.91 -15.19
CA SER A 97 17.19 -6.97 -15.26
C SER A 97 18.14 -6.79 -16.46
N PHE A 98 17.59 -6.36 -17.59
CA PHE A 98 18.38 -6.11 -18.80
C PHE A 98 19.29 -4.88 -18.67
N LEU A 99 18.75 -3.78 -18.13
CA LEU A 99 19.53 -2.57 -17.88
C LEU A 99 20.60 -2.81 -16.81
N HIS A 100 20.28 -3.59 -15.78
CA HIS A 100 21.24 -3.95 -14.73
C HIS A 100 22.43 -4.72 -15.28
N ALA A 101 22.23 -5.72 -16.14
CA ALA A 101 23.32 -6.49 -16.75
C ALA A 101 24.27 -5.59 -17.57
N ARG A 102 23.72 -4.62 -18.31
CA ARG A 102 24.51 -3.65 -19.07
C ARG A 102 25.23 -2.65 -18.16
N ALA A 103 24.54 -2.11 -17.17
CA ALA A 103 25.13 -1.19 -16.20
C ALA A 103 26.29 -1.85 -15.44
N ALA A 104 26.13 -3.11 -15.03
CA ALA A 104 27.18 -3.89 -14.37
C ALA A 104 28.39 -4.10 -15.29
N TYR A 105 28.18 -4.36 -16.58
CA TYR A 105 29.29 -4.47 -17.54
C TYR A 105 30.08 -3.17 -17.66
N TYR A 106 29.41 -2.02 -17.78
CA TYR A 106 30.08 -0.73 -17.91
C TYR A 106 30.75 -0.26 -16.61
N LEU A 107 30.19 -0.63 -15.45
CA LEU A 107 30.71 -0.19 -14.16
C LEU A 107 31.88 -1.06 -13.66
N TYR A 108 31.83 -2.38 -13.89
CA TYR A 108 32.83 -3.33 -13.38
C TYR A 108 33.87 -3.78 -14.42
N GLY A 109 33.72 -3.41 -15.69
CA GLY A 109 34.77 -3.50 -16.72
C GLY A 109 35.10 -4.90 -17.24
N SER A 110 34.88 -5.96 -16.46
CA SER A 110 34.97 -7.36 -16.89
C SER A 110 34.17 -8.26 -15.94
N ASP A 111 33.38 -9.17 -16.51
CA ASP A 111 32.54 -10.17 -15.82
C ASP A 111 31.61 -9.67 -14.71
N ALA A 112 30.53 -9.00 -15.11
CA ALA A 112 29.29 -8.96 -14.32
C ALA A 112 28.77 -10.40 -13.98
N ALA A 113 29.21 -11.41 -14.74
CA ALA A 113 28.99 -12.82 -14.44
C ALA A 113 29.61 -13.24 -13.09
N GLY A 114 30.78 -12.71 -12.72
CA GLY A 114 31.44 -13.04 -11.44
C GLY A 114 30.72 -12.48 -10.22
N ALA A 115 30.09 -11.30 -10.34
CA ALA A 115 29.30 -10.70 -9.27
C ALA A 115 27.98 -11.45 -9.02
N ALA A 116 27.28 -11.84 -10.08
CA ALA A 116 26.09 -12.68 -9.98
C ALA A 116 26.44 -14.06 -9.40
N ASP A 117 27.55 -14.66 -9.85
CA ASP A 117 28.07 -15.94 -9.36
C ASP A 117 28.53 -15.84 -7.89
N SER A 118 29.04 -14.68 -7.46
CA SER A 118 29.39 -14.42 -6.06
C SER A 118 28.16 -14.30 -5.17
N LEU A 119 27.06 -13.71 -5.67
CA LEU A 119 25.79 -13.57 -4.95
C LEU A 119 25.03 -14.88 -4.87
N THR A 120 25.01 -15.68 -5.94
CA THR A 120 24.48 -17.05 -5.89
C THR A 120 25.32 -17.92 -4.97
N ARG A 121 26.66 -17.82 -5.01
CA ARG A 121 27.54 -18.51 -4.04
C ARG A 121 27.31 -18.07 -2.60
N LEU A 122 27.05 -16.78 -2.35
CA LEU A 122 26.73 -16.26 -1.01
C LEU A 122 25.37 -16.76 -0.52
N LYS A 123 24.36 -16.74 -1.41
CA LYS A 123 23.03 -17.28 -1.14
C LYS A 123 23.10 -18.79 -0.86
N ASP A 124 23.85 -19.52 -1.67
CA ASP A 124 24.05 -20.95 -1.53
C ASP A 124 24.81 -21.25 -0.24
N ALA A 125 25.90 -20.54 0.06
CA ALA A 125 26.64 -20.67 1.32
C ALA A 125 25.78 -20.34 2.56
N ALA A 126 24.90 -19.32 2.47
CA ALA A 126 23.98 -18.98 3.55
C ALA A 126 22.86 -20.02 3.73
N SER A 127 22.45 -20.71 2.66
CA SER A 127 21.39 -21.72 2.72
C SER A 127 21.75 -22.97 3.54
N TRP A 128 23.05 -23.30 3.63
CA TRP A 128 23.53 -24.48 4.37
C TRP A 128 23.36 -24.25 5.88
N GLY A 129 23.51 -23.00 6.34
CA GLY A 129 23.33 -22.63 7.75
C GLY A 129 21.88 -22.72 8.24
N ILE A 130 20.91 -22.40 7.38
CA ILE A 130 19.48 -22.45 7.75
C ILE A 130 18.97 -23.90 7.72
N ASN A 131 19.28 -24.68 6.69
CA ASN A 131 18.84 -26.08 6.61
C ASN A 131 19.51 -26.97 7.68
N ALA A 132 20.81 -26.77 7.95
CA ALA A 132 21.49 -27.48 9.03
C ALA A 132 20.89 -27.18 10.42
N SER A 133 20.35 -25.96 10.63
CA SER A 133 19.71 -25.60 11.90
C SER A 133 18.38 -26.33 12.12
N ILE A 134 17.59 -26.56 11.06
CA ILE A 134 16.30 -27.25 11.13
C ILE A 134 16.50 -28.75 11.38
N GLU A 135 17.50 -29.36 10.74
CA GLU A 135 17.86 -30.78 10.97
C GLU A 135 18.40 -31.02 12.39
N ASN A 136 19.14 -30.06 12.96
CA ASN A 136 19.60 -30.16 14.35
C ASN A 136 18.44 -30.06 15.35
N VAL A 137 17.46 -29.17 15.11
CA VAL A 137 16.27 -29.01 15.96
C VAL A 137 15.37 -30.23 15.91
N SER A 138 15.17 -30.84 14.74
CA SER A 138 14.36 -32.06 14.60
C SER A 138 15.05 -33.26 15.26
N SER A 139 16.39 -33.39 15.15
CA SER A 139 17.15 -34.43 15.85
C SER A 139 17.18 -34.25 17.37
N PHE A 140 17.17 -33.00 17.84
CA PHE A 140 17.09 -32.69 19.26
C PHE A 140 15.70 -33.05 19.81
N GLY A 141 14.64 -32.67 19.10
CA GLY A 141 13.28 -33.05 19.44
C GLY A 141 13.09 -34.57 19.52
N SER A 142 13.66 -35.33 18.57
CA SER A 142 13.59 -36.80 18.59
C SER A 142 14.43 -37.43 19.71
N LYS A 143 15.60 -36.87 20.05
CA LYS A 143 16.43 -37.32 21.19
C LYS A 143 15.81 -37.00 22.56
N VAL A 144 15.15 -35.85 22.68
CA VAL A 144 14.43 -35.48 23.90
C VAL A 144 13.20 -36.36 24.05
N LEU A 145 12.47 -36.61 22.95
CA LEU A 145 11.32 -37.49 22.96
C LEU A 145 11.71 -38.94 23.28
N SER A 146 12.77 -39.47 22.68
CA SER A 146 13.25 -40.84 22.97
C SER A 146 13.73 -40.99 24.42
N ARG A 147 14.31 -39.92 25.00
CA ARG A 147 14.69 -39.90 26.42
C ARG A 147 13.49 -39.76 27.36
N ALA A 148 12.42 -39.12 26.92
CA ALA A 148 11.17 -39.00 27.67
C ALA A 148 10.34 -40.29 27.62
N THR A 149 10.42 -41.06 26.54
CA THR A 149 9.73 -42.35 26.39
C THR A 149 10.54 -43.55 26.88
N GLY A 150 11.75 -43.33 27.38
CA GLY A 150 12.52 -44.34 28.10
C GLY A 150 11.89 -44.61 29.46
N SER A 151 10.83 -45.42 29.48
CA SER A 151 10.22 -45.94 30.69
C SER A 151 11.27 -46.63 31.57
N PRO A 152 11.24 -46.45 32.90
CA PRO A 152 12.01 -47.25 33.82
C PRO A 152 11.36 -48.65 33.88
N GLU A 153 11.84 -49.57 33.06
CA GLU A 153 11.53 -50.99 33.19
C GLU A 153 12.22 -51.50 34.47
N LEU A 154 11.40 -51.92 35.44
CA LEU A 154 11.77 -52.71 36.61
C LEU A 154 11.96 -54.18 36.22
#